data_AF-A0A432MEJ6-F1
#
_entry.id   AF-A0A432MEJ6-F1
#
_cell.length_a   1.000
_cell.length_b   1.000
_cell.length_c   1.000
_cell.angle_alpha   90.00
_cell.angle_beta   90.00
_cell.angle_gamma   90.00
#
_symmetry.space_group_name_H-M   'P 1'
#
loop_
_entity.id
_entity.type
_entity.pdbx_description
1 polymer ?
#
loop_
_entity_poly.entity_id
_entity_poly.type
_entity_poly.pdbx_seq_one_letter_code
_entity_poly.pdbx_strand_id
1 'polypeptide(L)' 'MPTELHWHPNQTQFTIRAPLLSLIVRFTPELLRVDAELSWAAKMMATQGHRQNAVRLIDSIAADLGL' A
#
# COMPACT_ATOMS: atom_id res chain seq x y z
N MET A 1 0.44 12.49 12.57
CA MET A 1 0.05 11.23 13.25
C MET A 1 1.13 10.19 13.01
N PRO A 2 1.44 9.32 13.98
CA PRO A 2 2.39 8.24 13.80
C PRO A 2 1.84 7.18 12.82
N THR A 3 2.72 6.31 12.33
CA THR A 3 2.30 5.13 11.56
C THR A 3 1.82 4.06 12.55
N GLU A 4 0.64 3.50 12.29
CA GLU A 4 -0.01 2.53 13.18
C GLU A 4 -0.36 1.24 12.44
N LEU A 5 -0.18 0.10 13.10
CA LEU A 5 -0.58 -1.21 12.61
C LEU A 5 -1.89 -1.63 13.28
N HIS A 6 -2.93 -1.85 12.48
CA HIS A 6 -4.26 -2.25 12.93
C HIS A 6 -4.54 -3.68 12.43
N TRP A 7 -4.64 -4.63 13.36
CA TRP A 7 -5.06 -6.00 13.06
C TRP A 7 -6.58 -6.11 13.08
N HIS A 8 -7.16 -6.82 12.10
CA HIS A 8 -8.60 -7.09 12.07
C HIS A 8 -8.86 -8.49 12.67
N PRO A 9 -9.45 -8.60 13.87
CA PRO A 9 -9.54 -9.89 14.57
C PRO A 9 -10.44 -10.92 13.85
N ASN A 10 -11.35 -10.46 12.98
CA ASN A 10 -12.34 -11.31 12.31
C ASN A 10 -12.02 -11.55 10.83
N GLN A 11 -10.87 -11.08 10.33
CA GLN A 11 -10.49 -11.16 8.92
C GLN A 11 -9.00 -11.46 8.82
N THR A 12 -8.56 -12.19 7.80
CA THR A 12 -7.12 -12.37 7.49
C THR A 12 -6.57 -11.10 6.82
N GLN A 13 -6.64 -10.00 7.57
CA GLN A 13 -6.33 -8.66 7.11
C GLN A 13 -5.63 -7.88 8.23
N PHE A 14 -4.65 -7.08 7.85
CA PHE A 14 -4.15 -5.98 8.67
C PHE A 14 -4.07 -4.70 7.84
N THR A 15 -4.05 -3.57 8.53
CA THR A 15 -3.94 -2.26 7.91
C THR A 15 -2.79 -1.49 8.55
N ILE A 16 -1.87 -1.01 7.73
CA ILE A 16 -0.86 -0.04 8.17
C ILE A 16 -1.39 1.35 7.80
N ARG A 17 -1.70 2.17 8.80
CA ARG A 17 -2.17 3.55 8.60
C ARG A 17 -1.05 4.54 8.85
N ALA A 18 -0.78 5.38 7.85
CA ALA A 18 0.08 6.55 7.96
C ALA A 18 -0.70 7.80 7.53
N PRO A 19 -0.24 9.02 7.85
CA PRO A 19 -0.97 10.26 7.55
C PRO A 19 -1.39 10.47 6.09
N LEU A 20 -0.59 9.97 5.14
CA LEU A 20 -0.79 10.19 3.71
C LEU A 20 -1.18 8.92 2.95
N LEU A 21 -0.98 7.75 3.56
CA LEU A 21 -1.09 6.45 2.92
C LEU A 21 -1.62 5.44 3.92
N SER A 22 -2.56 4.61 3.49
CA SER A 22 -2.94 3.38 4.19
C SER A 22 -2.63 2.18 3.30
N LEU A 23 -2.02 1.15 3.87
CA LEU A 23 -1.83 -0.14 3.20
C LEU A 23 -2.78 -1.15 3.83
N ILE A 24 -3.67 -1.70 3.02
CA ILE A 24 -4.61 -2.75 3.42
C ILE A 24 -4.06 -4.06 2.88
N VAL A 25 -3.57 -4.90 3.78
CA VAL A 25 -2.97 -6.19 3.43
C VAL A 25 -3.97 -7.28 3.77
N ARG A 26 -4.39 -8.03 2.75
CA ARG A 26 -5.27 -9.20 2.86
C ARG A 26 -4.49 -10.41 2.40
N PHE A 27 -4.56 -11.48 3.16
CA PHE A 27 -3.82 -12.69 2.83
C PHE A 27 -4.67 -13.95 3.04
N THR A 28 -4.44 -14.90 2.16
CA THR A 28 -4.95 -16.27 2.15
C THR A 28 -3.75 -17.20 1.93
N PRO A 29 -3.87 -18.51 2.14
CA PRO A 29 -2.78 -19.44 1.84
C PRO A 29 -2.29 -19.35 0.38
N GLU A 30 -3.15 -18.96 -0.55
CA GLU A 30 -2.86 -18.94 -1.99
C GLU A 30 -2.47 -17.54 -2.51
N LEU A 31 -2.85 -16.47 -1.82
CA LEU A 31 -2.72 -15.10 -2.33
C LEU A 31 -2.49 -14.09 -1.20
N LEU A 32 -1.50 -13.22 -1.41
CA LEU A 32 -1.32 -11.97 -0.67
C LEU A 32 -1.70 -10.79 -1.57
N ARG A 33 -2.68 -10.00 -1.14
CA ARG A 33 -3.13 -8.79 -1.83
C ARG A 33 -2.86 -7.57 -0.96
N VAL A 34 -2.21 -6.57 -1.54
CA VAL A 34 -1.95 -5.28 -0.89
C VAL A 34 -2.65 -4.19 -1.69
N ASP A 35 -3.60 -3.49 -1.07
CA ASP A 35 -4.23 -2.30 -1.64
C ASP A 35 -3.68 -1.06 -0.93
N ALA A 36 -3.23 -0.07 -1.72
CA ALA A 36 -2.70 1.19 -1.23
C ALA A 36 -3.72 2.32 -1.41
N GLU A 37 -4.09 2.98 -0.33
CA GLU A 37 -5.05 4.09 -0.32
C GLU A 37 -4.37 5.40 0.09
N LEU A 38 -4.39 6.37 -0.81
CA LEU A 38 -3.91 7.73 -0.53
C LEU A 38 -4.98 8.56 0.16
N SER A 39 -4.57 9.33 1.16
CA SER A 39 -5.43 10.36 1.76
C SER A 39 -5.75 11.47 0.75
N TRP A 40 -6.78 12.26 1.03
CA TRP A 40 -7.14 13.41 0.18
C TRP A 40 -5.98 14.39 0.00
N ALA A 41 -5.27 14.73 1.08
CA ALA A 41 -4.10 15.59 1.01
C ALA A 41 -3.01 14.98 0.12
N ALA A 42 -2.77 13.67 0.24
CA ALA A 42 -1.79 12.97 -0.60
C ALA A 42 -2.19 12.96 -2.09
N LYS A 43 -3.48 12.80 -2.39
CA LYS A 43 -4.00 12.90 -3.77
C LYS A 43 -3.81 14.31 -4.35
N MET A 44 -4.02 15.35 -3.55
CA MET A 44 -3.79 16.74 -3.98
C MET A 44 -2.31 17.06 -4.24
N MET A 45 -1.40 16.37 -3.55
CA MET A 45 0.05 16.47 -3.78
C MET A 45 0.55 15.52 -4.89
N ALA A 46 -0.26 14.56 -5.32
CA ALA A 46 0.12 13.60 -6.34
C ALA A 46 0.24 14.30 -7.70
N THR A 47 1.45 14.31 -8.25
CA THR A 47 1.73 14.80 -9.61
C THR A 47 1.87 13.62 -10.55
N GLN A 48 1.87 13.89 -11.85
CA GLN A 48 2.17 12.88 -12.85
C GLN A 48 3.57 12.26 -12.66
N GLY A 49 4.55 13.04 -12.20
CA GLY A 49 5.88 12.54 -11.84
C GLY A 49 5.84 11.59 -10.64
N HIS A 50 5.05 11.90 -9.61
CA HIS A 50 4.85 11.01 -8.46
C HIS A 50 4.25 9.66 -8.88
N ARG A 51 3.28 9.67 -9.81
CA ARG A 51 2.70 8.45 -10.38
C ARG A 51 3.73 7.62 -11.16
N GLN A 52 4.54 8.26 -12.02
CA GLN A 52 5.57 7.57 -12.79
C GLN A 52 6.62 6.91 -11.88
N ASN A 53 7.03 7.60 -10.83
CA ASN A 53 7.96 7.05 -9.84
C ASN A 53 7.35 5.88 -9.06
N ALA A 54 6.06 5.94 -8.72
CA ALA A 54 5.37 4.83 -8.05
C ALA A 54 5.28 3.58 -8.94
N VAL A 55 4.99 3.74 -10.24
CA VAL A 55 5.00 2.61 -11.18
C VAL A 55 6.38 1.98 -11.28
N ARG A 56 7.44 2.79 -11.45
CA ARG A 56 8.82 2.28 -11.50
C ARG A 56 9.24 1.52 -10.25
N LEU A 57 8.80 1.97 -9.08
CA LEU A 57 9.05 1.28 -7.81
C LEU A 57 8.33 -0.08 -7.76
N ILE A 58 7.09 -0.15 -8.23
CA ILE A 58 6.35 -1.42 -8.31
C ILE A 58 7.04 -2.38 -9.28
N ASP A 59 7.43 -1.88 -10.46
CA ASP A 59 8.14 -2.69 -11.46
C ASP A 59 9.47 -3.21 -10.92
N SER A 60 10.22 -2.40 -10.15
CA SER A 60 11.48 -2.86 -9.54
C SER A 60 11.25 -3.95 -8.49
N ILE A 61 10.23 -3.79 -7.64
CA ILE A 61 9.88 -4.81 -6.64
C ILE A 61 9.43 -6.10 -7.31
N ALA A 62 8.61 -6.02 -8.37
CA ALA A 62 8.18 -7.19 -9.13
C ALA A 62 9.39 -7.93 -9.74
N ALA A 63 10.32 -7.19 -10.34
CA ALA A 63 11.55 -7.75 -10.89
C ALA A 63 12.42 -8.43 -9.80
N ASP A 64 12.59 -7.81 -8.63
CA ASP A 64 13.34 -8.37 -7.50
C ASP A 64 12.70 -9.66 -6.96
N LEU A 65 11.37 -9.78 -7.04
CA LEU A 65 10.61 -10.95 -6.62
C LEU A 65 10.49 -12.03 -7.72
N GLY A 66 10.96 -11.76 -8.94
CA GLY A 66 10.86 -12.67 -10.08
C GLY A 66 9.43 -12.87 -10.59
N LEU A 67 8.57 -11.86 -10.42
CA LEU A 67 7.16 -11.84 -10.86
C LEU A 67 6.99 -11.25 -12.26
#